data_AF-A0A2Z6UAF3-F1
#
_entry.id   AF-A0A2Z6UAF3-F1
#
_cell.length_a   1.000
_cell.length_b   1.000
_cell.length_c   1.000
_cell.angle_alpha   90.00
_cell.angle_beta   90.00
_cell.angle_gamma   90.00
#
_symmetry.space_group_name_H-M   'P 1'
#
loop_
_entity.id
_entity.type
_entity.pdbx_description
1 polymer ?
#
loop_
_entity_poly.entity_id
_entity_poly.type
_entity_poly.pdbx_seq_one_letter_code
_entity_poly.pdbx_strand_id
1 'polypeptide(L)' 'MIEKILLGSGRRFRVSNIIDDFTREMVGQLKAVSINGAMEARFLDQMIELSGKANSVVFDNRTDYSSKSMFS' A
#
# COMPACT_ATOMS: atom_id res chain seq x y z
N MET A 1 -0.22 -3.68 4.77
CA MET A 1 0.03 -5.10 4.49
C MET A 1 0.10 -5.32 2.99
N ILE A 2 1.28 -5.60 2.44
CA ILE A 2 1.43 -5.95 1.02
C ILE A 2 1.22 -7.45 0.85
N GLU A 3 0.15 -7.86 0.16
CA GLU A 3 -0.08 -9.26 -0.19
C GLU A 3 0.39 -9.55 -1.62
N LYS A 4 1.04 -10.71 -1.79
CA LYS A 4 1.55 -11.17 -3.09
C LYS A 4 0.59 -12.20 -3.66
N ILE A 5 -0.02 -11.89 -4.80
CA ILE A 5 -1.03 -12.74 -5.44
C ILE A 5 -0.47 -13.31 -6.75
N LEU A 6 -0.72 -14.60 -7.00
CA LEU A 6 -0.34 -15.32 -8.23
C LEU A 6 -1.60 -15.67 -9.03
N LEU A 7 -1.71 -15.18 -10.26
CA LEU A 7 -2.71 -15.64 -11.24
C LEU A 7 -2.04 -16.65 -12.19
N GLY A 8 -2.82 -17.61 -12.70
CA GLY A 8 -2.38 -18.81 -13.44
C GLY A 8 -1.50 -18.62 -14.68
N SER A 9 -1.05 -17.40 -14.99
CA SER A 9 -0.03 -17.08 -15.99
C SER A 9 1.37 -16.86 -15.42
N GLY A 10 1.60 -17.12 -14.12
CA GLY A 10 2.91 -16.97 -13.45
C GLY A 10 3.33 -15.53 -13.11
N ARG A 11 2.51 -14.53 -13.45
CA ARG A 11 2.78 -13.12 -13.12
C ARG A 11 2.41 -12.85 -11.67
N ARG A 12 3.39 -12.43 -10.89
CA ARG A 12 3.24 -12.03 -9.49
C ARG A 12 2.81 -10.56 -9.45
N PHE A 13 1.65 -10.30 -8.86
CA PHE A 13 1.23 -8.93 -8.55
C PHE A 13 1.38 -8.70 -7.04
N ARG A 14 1.65 -7.44 -6.70
CA ARG A 14 1.67 -6.91 -5.34
C ARG A 14 0.42 -6.08 -5.13
N VAL A 15 -0.13 -6.17 -3.92
CA VAL A 15 -1.32 -5.42 -3.51
C VAL A 15 -0.98 -4.68 -2.23
N SER A 16 -1.02 -3.35 -2.22
CA SER A 16 -0.93 -2.54 -0.99
C SER A 16 -2.33 -2.09 -0.59
N ASN A 17 -2.77 -2.50 0.60
CA ASN A 17 -4.08 -2.14 1.15
C ASN A 17 -3.92 -1.04 2.20
N ILE A 18 -4.79 -0.04 2.14
CA ILE A 18 -5.00 0.93 3.21
C ILE A 18 -6.31 0.55 3.90
N ILE A 19 -6.20 0.34 5.20
CA ILE A 19 -7.30 -0.09 6.06
C ILE A 19 -7.45 0.98 7.13
N ASP A 20 -8.67 1.41 7.38
CA ASP A 20 -8.99 2.24 8.53
C ASP A 20 -8.95 1.36 9.79
N ASP A 21 -8.11 1.72 10.76
CA ASP A 21 -7.89 0.90 11.95
C ASP A 21 -9.09 0.92 12.92
N PHE A 22 -9.89 2.00 12.91
CA PHE A 22 -11.05 2.16 13.77
C PHE A 22 -12.24 1.37 13.24
N THR A 23 -12.55 1.47 11.95
CA THR A 23 -13.70 0.78 11.33
C THR A 23 -13.36 -0.61 10.81
N ARG A 24 -12.07 -0.92 10.62
CA ARG A 24 -11.56 -2.12 9.95
C ARG A 24 -11.98 -2.24 8.48
N GLU A 25 -12.39 -1.14 7.86
CA GLU A 25 -12.77 -1.10 6.46
C GLU A 25 -11.57 -0.86 5.55
N MET A 26 -11.57 -1.48 4.37
CA MET A 26 -10.59 -1.20 3.32
C MET A 26 -10.97 0.10 2.61
N VAL A 27 -10.18 1.14 2.81
CA VAL A 27 -10.42 2.45 2.19
C VAL A 27 -9.76 2.58 0.82
N GLY A 28 -8.72 1.80 0.54
CA GLY A 28 -8.03 1.85 -0.75
C GLY A 28 -7.13 0.65 -1.01
N GLN A 29 -6.91 0.36 -2.29
CA GLN A 29 -6.04 -0.73 -2.73
C GLN A 29 -5.22 -0.38 -3.98
N LEU A 30 -3.89 -0.44 -3.88
CA LEU A 30 -2.95 -0.31 -5.00
C LEU A 30 -2.53 -1.69 -5.51
N LYS A 31 -2.84 -2.01 -6.77
CA LYS A 31 -2.49 -3.27 -7.43
C LYS A 31 -1.48 -3.03 -8.55
N ALA A 32 -0.30 -3.62 -8.46
CA ALA A 32 0.74 -3.49 -9.50
C ALA A 32 1.67 -4.70 -9.55
N VAL A 33 2.34 -4.94 -10.68
CA VAL A 33 3.36 -5.99 -10.79
C VAL A 33 4.54 -5.73 -9.83
N SER A 34 4.88 -4.45 -9.67
CA SER A 34 5.84 -3.93 -8.70
C SER A 34 5.28 -2.68 -8.05
N ILE A 35 5.49 -2.51 -6.74
CA ILE A 35 5.13 -1.30 -6.00
C ILE A 35 6.44 -0.72 -5.46
N ASN A 36 6.73 0.53 -5.82
CA ASN A 36 7.86 1.29 -5.27
C ASN A 36 7.34 2.41 -4.35
N GLY A 37 8.26 3.04 -3.61
CA GLY A 37 7.91 4.11 -2.68
C GLY A 37 7.18 5.28 -3.31
N ALA A 38 7.55 5.69 -4.53
CA ALA A 38 6.91 6.81 -5.22
C ALA A 38 5.46 6.50 -5.62
N MET A 39 5.19 5.26 -6.05
CA MET A 39 3.82 4.81 -6.35
C MET A 39 2.97 4.79 -5.09
N GLU A 40 3.53 4.31 -3.98
CA GLU A 40 2.85 4.24 -2.69
C GLU A 40 2.60 5.64 -2.09
N ALA A 41 3.57 6.55 -2.18
CA ALA A 41 3.41 7.95 -1.76
C ALA A 41 2.31 8.66 -2.54
N ARG A 42 2.31 8.55 -3.88
CA ARG A 42 1.25 9.13 -4.72
C ARG A 42 -0.12 8.54 -4.42
N PHE A 43 -0.17 7.24 -4.14
CA PHE A 43 -1.41 6.59 -3.77
C PHE A 43 -1.93 7.10 -2.42
N LEU A 44 -1.04 7.30 -1.44
CA LEU A 44 -1.40 7.90 -0.15
C LEU A 44 -1.89 9.33 -0.29
N ASP A 45 -1.25 10.16 -1.13
CA ASP A 45 -1.70 11.52 -1.40
C ASP A 45 -3.13 11.53 -1.96
N GLN A 46 -3.44 10.65 -2.93
CA GLN A 46 -4.80 10.49 -3.46
C GLN A 46 -5.81 10.07 -2.39
N MET A 47 -5.42 9.16 -1.50
CA MET A 47 -6.32 8.75 -0.40
C MET A 47 -6.56 9.88 0.61
N ILE A 48 -5.54 10.72 0.87
CA ILE A 48 -5.70 11.91 1.72
C ILE A 48 -6.67 12.91 1.07
N GLU A 49 -6.62 13.09 -0.24
CA GLU A 49 -7.56 13.94 -0.97
C GLU A 49 -9.00 13.40 -0.93
N LEU A 50 -9.18 12.09 -1.02
CA LEU A 50 -10.50 11.44 -1.06
C LEU A 50 -11.14 11.27 0.31
N SER A 51 -10.36 10.96 1.34
CA SER A 51 -10.85 10.53 2.66
C SER A 51 -10.41 11.44 3.81
N GLY A 52 -9.59 12.47 3.51
CA GLY A 52 -8.98 13.32 4.53
C GLY A 52 -7.70 12.71 5.11
N LYS A 53 -6.96 13.53 5.86
CA LYS A 53 -5.67 13.14 6.44
C LYS A 53 -5.87 12.34 7.73
N ALA A 54 -5.31 11.14 7.79
CA ALA A 54 -5.26 10.36 9.02
C ALA A 54 -4.33 10.99 10.06
N ASN A 55 -4.64 10.80 11.35
CA ASN A 55 -3.78 11.26 12.45
C ASN A 55 -2.47 10.48 12.56
N SER A 56 -2.48 9.20 12.14
CA SER A 56 -1.32 8.33 12.12
C SER A 56 -1.45 7.33 10.97
N VAL A 57 -0.30 6.89 10.44
CA VAL A 57 -0.22 5.85 9.42
C VAL A 57 0.71 4.77 9.94
N VAL A 58 0.23 3.53 9.98
CA VAL A 58 1.02 2.37 10.38
C VAL A 58 1.26 1.48 9.17
N PHE A 59 2.53 1.27 8.84
CA PHE A 59 2.92 0.34 7.79
C PHE A 59 3.21 -1.03 8.40
N ASP A 60 2.27 -1.96 8.26
CA ASP A 60 2.55 -3.38 8.46
C ASP A 60 3.29 -3.93 7.23
N ASN A 61 4.61 -3.74 7.24
CA ASN A 61 5.51 -4.36 6.28
C ASN A 61 6.20 -5.52 6.97
N ARG A 62 5.77 -6.74 6.65
CA ARG A 62 6.62 -7.92 6.86
C ARG A 62 7.86 -7.77 5.96
N THR A 63 8.88 -7.19 6.59
CA THR A 63 10.33 -7.34 6.38
C THR A 63 11.05 -6.58 5.25
N ASP A 64 10.43 -6.15 4.15
CA ASP A 64 11.25 -5.63 3.01
C ASP A 64 11.09 -4.13 2.65
N TYR A 65 10.22 -3.39 3.33
CA TYR A 65 9.95 -1.98 3.02
C TYR A 65 10.28 -1.07 4.20
N SER A 66 11.53 -1.13 4.65
CA SER A 66 12.08 -0.08 5.51
C SER A 66 12.14 1.25 4.75
N SER A 67 12.09 2.37 5.48
CA SER A 67 12.15 3.75 4.98
C SER A 67 13.21 3.99 3.90
N LYS A 68 14.30 3.22 3.86
CA LYS A 68 15.32 3.26 2.79
C LYS A 68 14.76 2.96 1.39
N SER A 69 13.76 2.09 1.26
CA SER A 69 13.17 1.74 -0.04
C SER A 69 12.19 2.79 -0.56
N MET A 70 11.71 3.70 0.30
CA MET A 70 10.79 4.76 -0.14
C MET A 70 11.53 5.92 -0.83
N PHE A 71 12.82 6.10 -0.52
CA PHE A 71 13.66 7.21 -0.98
C PHE A 71 14.84 6.78 -1.87
N SER A 72 14.88 5.51 -2.32
CA SER A 72 15.93 4.98 -3.20
C SER A 72 15.50 4.87 -4.66
#